data_AF-A0A1G1PBQ3-F1
#
_entry.id   AF-A0A1G1PBQ3-F1
#
_cell.length_a   1.000
_cell.length_b   1.000
_cell.length_c   1.000
_cell.angle_alpha   90.00
_cell.angle_beta   90.00
_cell.angle_gamma   90.00
#
_symmetry.space_group_name_H-M   'P 1'
#
loop_
_entity.id
_entity.type
_entity.pdbx_description
1 polymer ?
#
loop_
_entity_poly.entity_id
_entity_poly.type
_entity_poly.pdbx_seq_one_letter_code
_entity_poly.pdbx_strand_id
1 'polypeptide(L)'
;MPQHNNLPGNHQSPSRSSHRVIALLNREQVDYLDQLGKDAQFSSGTKLSRTQILAAMVNALRRLNLTGEGVSTAGQFEQRIVDAMRYDSGGPRRRSA
;
A
#
# COMPACT_ATOMS: atom_id res chain seq x y z
N MET A 1 46.46 6.15 37.01
CA MET A 1 45.08 5.62 37.07
C MET A 1 44.20 6.48 36.15
N PRO A 2 43.95 6.09 34.88
CA PRO A 2 43.05 6.84 34.00
C PRO A 2 41.60 6.45 34.25
N GLN A 3 40.72 7.43 34.43
CA GLN A 3 39.28 7.21 34.63
C GLN A 3 38.56 6.98 33.29
N HIS A 4 37.64 6.02 33.33
CA HIS A 4 36.90 5.44 32.22
C HIS A 4 35.99 6.46 31.51
N ASN A 5 36.09 6.50 30.18
CA ASN A 5 35.29 7.33 29.29
C ASN A 5 33.89 6.72 29.12
N ASN A 6 32.82 7.42 29.52
CA ASN A 6 31.44 6.96 29.33
C ASN A 6 30.78 7.74 28.19
N LEU A 7 30.70 7.13 27.01
CA LEU A 7 29.89 7.61 25.88
C LEU A 7 28.45 7.11 26.04
N PRO A 8 27.41 7.95 25.97
CA PRO A 8 26.04 7.47 25.86
C PRO A 8 25.77 7.01 24.42
N GLY A 9 25.65 5.69 24.23
CA GLY A 9 25.20 5.08 22.98
C GLY A 9 23.73 5.41 22.71
N ASN A 10 23.48 6.38 21.84
CA ASN A 10 22.16 6.78 21.39
C ASN A 10 21.57 5.71 20.45
N HIS A 11 20.96 4.67 21.00
CA HIS A 11 20.22 3.66 20.25
C HIS A 11 18.86 4.23 19.82
N GLN A 12 18.87 5.06 18.78
CA GLN A 12 17.63 5.43 18.08
C GLN A 12 17.22 4.28 17.17
N SER A 13 16.44 3.34 17.72
CA SER A 13 15.68 2.38 16.92
C SER A 13 14.76 3.17 15.97
N PRO A 14 14.75 2.88 14.65
CA PRO A 14 13.87 3.59 13.72
C PRO A 14 12.43 3.28 14.09
N SER A 15 11.77 4.22 14.77
CA SER A 15 10.32 4.21 14.97
C SER A 15 9.67 4.11 13.61
N ARG A 16 9.04 2.98 13.31
CA ARG A 16 8.12 2.85 12.18
C ARG A 16 6.90 3.72 12.49
N SER A 17 7.04 5.02 12.23
CA SER A 17 6.00 6.02 12.49
C SER A 17 4.82 5.75 11.56
N SER A 18 3.76 5.18 12.12
CA SER A 18 2.47 5.05 11.44
C SER A 18 1.84 6.43 11.34
N HIS A 19 1.72 6.97 10.12
CA HIS A 19 1.05 8.24 9.88
C HIS A 19 -0.45 8.00 9.68
N ARG A 20 -1.28 8.72 10.44
CA ARG A 20 -2.73 8.65 10.28
C ARG A 20 -3.14 9.47 9.07
N VAL A 21 -3.71 8.81 8.06
CA VAL A 21 -4.31 9.45 6.89
C VAL A 21 -5.82 9.52 7.10
N ILE A 22 -6.41 10.71 6.89
CA ILE A 22 -7.86 10.88 6.86
C ILE A 22 -8.25 10.95 5.38
N ALA A 23 -9.03 9.96 4.92
CA ALA A 23 -9.56 9.93 3.57
C ALA A 23 -11.05 10.25 3.60
N LEU A 24 -11.50 11.10 2.67
CA LEU A 24 -12.93 11.30 2.40
C LEU A 24 -13.33 10.29 1.33
N LEU A 25 -14.23 9.39 1.70
CA LEU A 25 -14.81 8.39 0.81
C LEU A 25 -16.32 8.58 0.79
N ASN A 26 -16.93 8.42 -0.37
CA ASN A 26 -18.39 8.41 -0.48
C ASN A 26 -18.96 7.08 0.05
N ARG A 27 -20.29 7.02 0.21
CA ARG A 27 -20.97 5.84 0.74
C ARG A 27 -20.69 4.59 -0.10
N GLU A 28 -20.72 4.71 -1.42
CA GLU A 28 -20.47 3.59 -2.35
C GLU A 28 -19.06 3.01 -2.19
N GLN A 29 -18.05 3.87 -2.03
CA GLN A 29 -16.66 3.46 -1.79
C GLN A 29 -16.50 2.76 -0.43
N VAL A 30 -17.17 3.25 0.62
CA VAL A 30 -17.16 2.61 1.93
C VAL A 30 -17.87 1.25 1.89
N ASP A 31 -19.01 1.17 1.21
CA ASP A 31 -19.78 -0.06 1.04
C ASP A 31 -18.96 -1.10 0.25
N TYR A 32 -18.21 -0.67 -0.77
CA TYR A 32 -17.28 -1.53 -1.50
C TYR A 32 -16.16 -2.09 -0.61
N LEU A 33 -15.53 -1.25 0.24
CA LEU A 33 -14.52 -1.71 1.20
C LEU A 33 -15.10 -2.72 2.20
N ASP A 34 -16.33 -2.51 2.65
CA ASP A 34 -17.03 -3.46 3.52
C ASP A 34 -17.34 -4.78 2.82
N GLN A 35 -17.74 -4.72 1.55
CA GLN A 35 -17.98 -5.91 0.74
C GLN A 35 -16.70 -6.74 0.58
N LEU A 36 -15.57 -6.11 0.26
CA LEU A 36 -14.28 -6.80 0.20
C LEU A 36 -13.90 -7.47 1.54
N GLY A 37 -14.16 -6.79 2.66
CA GLY A 37 -13.92 -7.34 3.99
C GLY A 37 -14.81 -8.57 4.28
N LYS A 38 -16.08 -8.51 3.88
CA LYS A 38 -17.03 -9.64 3.97
C LYS A 38 -16.60 -10.77 3.06
N ASP A 39 -16.25 -10.50 1.82
CA ASP A 39 -15.81 -11.51 0.85
C ASP A 39 -14.57 -12.23 1.36
N ALA A 40 -13.59 -11.52 1.91
CA ALA A 40 -12.43 -12.13 2.56
C ALA A 40 -12.83 -13.01 3.76
N GLN A 41 -13.79 -12.55 4.58
CA GLN A 41 -14.29 -13.32 5.71
C GLN A 41 -15.03 -14.60 5.28
N PHE A 42 -15.87 -14.53 4.25
CA PHE A 42 -16.61 -15.68 3.74
C PHE A 42 -15.74 -16.63 2.92
N SER A 43 -14.75 -16.11 2.20
CA SER A 43 -13.85 -16.91 1.35
C SER A 43 -12.72 -17.58 2.15
N SER A 44 -12.10 -16.86 3.09
CA SER A 44 -10.88 -17.29 3.79
C SER A 44 -11.03 -17.39 5.31
N GLY A 45 -12.21 -17.10 5.86
CA GLY A 45 -12.45 -17.05 7.31
C GLY A 45 -11.83 -15.84 8.01
N THR A 46 -11.07 -15.00 7.29
CA THR A 46 -10.33 -13.88 7.86
C THR A 46 -11.04 -12.55 7.60
N LYS A 47 -11.41 -11.86 8.67
CA LYS A 47 -12.02 -10.52 8.57
C LYS A 47 -10.95 -9.47 8.30
N LEU A 48 -10.99 -8.86 7.12
CA LEU A 48 -10.17 -7.70 6.79
C LEU A 48 -10.92 -6.42 7.19
N SER A 49 -10.28 -5.57 7.99
CA SER A 49 -10.79 -4.22 8.29
C SER A 49 -10.57 -3.28 7.11
N ARG A 50 -11.40 -2.23 7.00
CA ARG A 50 -11.27 -1.18 5.98
C ARG A 50 -9.85 -0.62 5.91
N THR A 51 -9.22 -0.38 7.05
CA THR A 51 -7.83 0.12 7.14
C THR A 51 -6.82 -0.87 6.61
N GLN A 52 -7.00 -2.18 6.86
CA GLN A 52 -6.12 -3.22 6.31
C GLN A 52 -6.26 -3.34 4.80
N ILE A 53 -7.48 -3.21 4.27
CA ILE A 53 -7.74 -3.20 2.84
C ILE A 53 -7.05 -2.00 2.20
N LEU A 54 -7.23 -0.80 2.75
CA LEU A 54 -6.55 0.41 2.27
C LEU A 54 -5.02 0.27 2.33
N ALA A 55 -4.48 -0.26 3.43
CA ALA A 55 -3.05 -0.50 3.56
C ALA A 55 -2.54 -1.53 2.53
N ALA A 56 -3.30 -2.60 2.29
CA ALA A 56 -2.97 -3.60 1.27
C ALA A 56 -2.98 -3.00 -0.14
N MET A 57 -3.97 -2.16 -0.45
CA MET A 57 -4.04 -1.41 -1.71
C MET A 57 -2.80 -0.51 -1.88
N VAL A 58 -2.44 0.30 -0.88
CA VAL A 58 -1.24 1.15 -0.93
C VAL A 58 0.04 0.32 -1.12
N ASN A 59 0.16 -0.80 -0.43
CA ASN A 59 1.30 -1.70 -0.59
C ASN A 59 1.34 -2.33 -1.99
N ALA A 60 0.20 -2.69 -2.57
CA ALA A 60 0.11 -3.19 -3.93
C ALA A 60 0.53 -2.12 -4.95
N LEU A 61 0.05 -0.89 -4.80
CA LEU A 61 0.47 0.24 -5.64
C LEU A 61 1.98 0.47 -5.57
N ARG A 62 2.56 0.39 -4.36
CA ARG A 62 4.00 0.49 -4.17
C ARG A 62 4.76 -0.65 -4.85
N ARG A 63 4.25 -1.88 -4.78
CA ARG A 63 4.84 -3.06 -5.45
C ARG A 63 4.82 -2.94 -6.97
N LEU A 64 3.76 -2.33 -7.52
CA LEU A 64 3.63 -2.05 -8.95
C LEU A 64 4.54 -0.89 -9.41
N ASN A 65 5.35 -0.30 -8.53
CA ASN A 65 6.21 0.86 -8.80
C ASN A 65 5.45 2.01 -9.50
N LEU A 66 4.17 2.17 -9.16
CA LEU A 66 3.35 3.23 -9.71
C LEU A 66 3.81 4.57 -9.14
N THR A 67 4.32 5.43 -10.02
CA THR A 67 4.68 6.81 -9.67
C THR A 67 3.56 7.76 -10.06
N GLY A 68 3.37 8.82 -9.27
CA GLY A 68 2.53 9.96 -9.64
C GLY A 68 3.18 10.88 -10.68
N GLU A 69 4.33 10.48 -11.22
CA GLU A 69 5.08 11.26 -12.20
C GLU A 69 4.30 11.33 -13.51
N GLY A 70 3.98 12.56 -13.94
CA GLY A 70 3.16 12.82 -15.12
C GLY A 70 1.64 12.66 -14.90
N VAL A 71 1.19 12.45 -13.66
CA VAL A 71 -0.24 12.30 -13.35
C VAL A 71 -0.81 13.63 -12.91
N SER A 72 -1.69 14.20 -13.74
CA SER A 72 -2.26 15.53 -13.50
C SER A 72 -3.65 15.48 -12.87
N THR A 73 -4.34 14.33 -12.95
CA THR A 73 -5.69 14.15 -12.41
C THR A 73 -5.84 12.79 -11.73
N ALA A 74 -6.77 12.71 -10.76
CA ALA A 74 -7.09 11.46 -10.08
C ALA A 74 -7.55 10.35 -11.05
N GLY A 75 -8.31 10.71 -12.09
CA GLY A 75 -8.76 9.75 -13.12
C GLY A 75 -7.62 9.21 -13.99
N GLN A 76 -6.61 10.03 -14.32
CA GLN A 76 -5.40 9.53 -15.00
C GLN A 76 -4.62 8.56 -14.11
N PHE A 77 -4.58 8.82 -12.80
CA PHE A 77 -3.96 7.90 -11.85
C PHE A 77 -4.69 6.56 -11.82
N GLU A 78 -6.02 6.60 -11.70
CA GLU A 78 -6.87 5.42 -11.68
C GLU A 78 -6.67 4.56 -12.93
N GLN A 79 -6.69 5.17 -14.12
CA GLN A 79 -6.45 4.45 -15.37
C GLN A 79 -5.07 3.80 -15.39
N ARG A 80 -4.03 4.51 -14.94
CA ARG A 80 -2.65 3.98 -14.87
C ARG A 80 -2.54 2.80 -13.90
N ILE A 81 -3.26 2.85 -12.78
CA ILE A 81 -3.34 1.73 -11.83
C ILE A 81 -3.97 0.51 -12.52
N VAL A 82 -5.12 0.69 -13.18
CA VAL A 82 -5.83 -0.39 -13.88
C VAL A 82 -4.96 -0.99 -14.98
N ASP A 83 -4.28 -0.15 -15.76
CA ASP A 83 -3.37 -0.59 -16.81
C ASP A 83 -2.22 -1.41 -16.22
N ALA A 84 -1.57 -0.93 -15.16
CA ALA A 84 -0.48 -1.66 -14.50
C ALA A 84 -0.92 -3.03 -13.97
N MET A 85 -2.12 -3.14 -13.37
CA MET A 85 -2.65 -4.43 -12.91
C MET A 85 -2.93 -5.39 -14.07
N ARG A 86 -3.42 -4.88 -15.21
CA ARG A 86 -3.63 -5.68 -16.43
C ARG A 86 -2.31 -6.12 -17.08
N TYR A 87 -1.29 -5.28 -17.04
CA TYR A 87 0.03 -5.61 -17.57
C TYR A 87 0.76 -6.66 -16.71
N ASP A 88 0.66 -6.60 -15.39
CA ASP A 88 1.33 -7.56 -14.49
C ASP A 88 0.71 -8.96 -14.53
N SER A 89 -0.59 -9.06 -14.86
CA SER A 89 -1.26 -10.34 -15.09
C SER A 89 -1.00 -10.94 -16.49
N GLY A 90 -0.30 -10.21 -17.37
CA GLY A 90 0.29 -10.70 -18.61
C GLY A 90 1.78 -10.97 -18.43
N GLY A 91 2.13 -12.21 -18.06
CA GLY A 91 3.51 -12.67 -17.89
C GLY A 91 4.46 -12.31 -19.05
N PRO A 92 5.79 -12.36 -18.82
CA PRO A 92 6.79 -11.72 -19.66
C PRO A 92 6.63 -12.13 -21.13
N ARG A 93 6.40 -11.14 -21.99
CA ARG A 93 6.71 -11.29 -23.42
C ARG A 93 8.21 -11.59 -23.50
N ARG A 94 8.54 -12.88 -23.55
CA ARG A 94 9.83 -13.38 -24.03
C ARG A 94 10.09 -12.69 -25.35
N ARG A 95 10.95 -11.67 -25.32
CA ARG A 95 11.56 -11.13 -26.53
C ARG A 95 12.34 -12.27 -27.16
N SER A 96 11.91 -12.64 -28.35
CA SER A 96 12.65 -13.45 -29.30
C SER A 96 14.02 -12.82 -29.53
N ALA A 97 15.07 -13.64 -29.44
CA ALA A 97 16.31 -13.49 -30.17
C ALA A 97 16.64 -14.88 -30.72
#